data_AF-A0AAW9IXJ2-F1
#
_entry.id   AF-A0AAW9IXJ2-F1
#
_cell.length_a   1.000
_cell.length_b   1.000
_cell.length_c   1.000
_cell.angle_alpha   90.00
_cell.angle_beta   90.00
_cell.angle_gamma   90.00
#
_symmetry.space_group_name_H-M   'P 1'
#
loop_
_entity.id
_entity.type
_entity.pdbx_description
1 polymer ?
#
loop_
_entity_poly.entity_id
_entity_poly.type
_entity_poly.pdbx_seq_one_letter_code
_entity_poly.pdbx_strand_id
1 'polypeptide(L)'
;MNTGDKVQVKIYSKSINEKKKFKIQYLLNSAAVKYEDFSSLNWSFYTASKEHPVNDIELNINLNSTNFNANNLYYTVYGDGSFSTETTENKIKINGENLTSDLGIDLRFQKEFITTPSVDKHNNTNIIDNNM
;
A
#
# COMPACT_ATOMS: atom_id res chain seq x y z
N MET A 1 13.88 17.59 -7.32
CA MET A 1 12.62 16.87 -7.06
C MET A 1 12.84 15.43 -7.46
N ASN A 2 12.92 14.52 -6.48
CA ASN A 2 13.17 13.11 -6.75
C ASN A 2 11.87 12.52 -7.33
N THR A 3 11.85 12.27 -8.64
CA THR A 3 10.75 11.59 -9.33
C THR A 3 10.79 10.13 -8.90
N GLY A 4 10.28 9.83 -7.71
CA GLY A 4 10.20 8.46 -7.20
C GLY A 4 9.44 7.59 -8.18
N ASP A 5 10.03 6.46 -8.54
CA ASP A 5 9.58 5.54 -9.59
C ASP A 5 8.15 5.02 -9.34
N LYS A 6 7.12 5.78 -9.75
CA LYS A 6 5.74 5.29 -9.75
C LYS A 6 5.47 4.55 -11.06
N VAL A 7 5.25 3.25 -10.97
CA VAL A 7 4.68 2.47 -12.08
C VAL A 7 3.19 2.78 -12.15
N GLN A 8 2.75 3.44 -13.22
CA GLN A 8 1.33 3.72 -13.47
C GLN A 8 0.78 2.78 -14.53
N VAL A 9 -0.26 2.01 -14.17
CA VAL A 9 -1.05 1.21 -15.11
C VAL A 9 -2.40 1.88 -15.28
N LYS A 10 -2.75 2.26 -16.52
CA LYS A 10 -4.06 2.82 -16.87
C LYS A 10 -4.91 1.77 -17.56
N ILE A 11 -6.14 1.58 -17.11
CA ILE A 11 -7.10 0.66 -17.71
C ILE A 11 -8.15 1.46 -18.47
N TYR A 12 -8.23 1.26 -19.78
CA TYR A 12 -9.21 1.89 -20.64
C TYR A 12 -10.31 0.89 -21.00
N SER A 13 -11.58 1.28 -20.83
CA SER A 13 -12.71 0.44 -21.20
C SER A 13 -13.81 1.27 -21.86
N LYS A 14 -14.23 0.87 -23.07
CA LYS A 14 -14.98 1.73 -24.01
C LYS A 14 -16.45 1.99 -23.64
N SER A 15 -17.11 1.08 -22.93
CA SER A 15 -18.55 1.19 -22.65
C SER A 15 -18.82 1.95 -21.34
N ILE A 16 -19.71 2.95 -21.36
CA ILE A 16 -20.11 3.72 -20.18
C ILE A 16 -21.34 3.14 -19.45
N ASN A 17 -22.06 2.22 -20.10
CA ASN A 17 -23.37 1.73 -19.64
C ASN A 17 -23.33 0.27 -19.16
N GLU A 18 -22.20 -0.18 -18.62
CA GLU A 18 -22.05 -1.53 -18.10
C GLU A 18 -21.29 -1.56 -16.77
N LYS A 19 -21.63 -2.50 -15.89
CA LYS A 19 -20.83 -2.78 -14.70
C LYS A 19 -19.51 -3.43 -15.14
N LYS A 20 -18.39 -2.82 -14.77
CA LYS A 20 -17.05 -3.35 -15.04
C LYS A 20 -16.45 -3.93 -13.77
N LYS A 21 -15.79 -5.07 -13.90
CA LYS A 21 -15.00 -5.69 -12.83
C LYS A 21 -13.59 -5.91 -13.32
N PHE A 22 -12.62 -5.38 -12.60
CA PHE A 22 -11.21 -5.57 -12.87
C PHE A 22 -10.59 -6.39 -11.74
N LYS A 23 -9.75 -7.35 -12.08
CA LYS A 23 -8.92 -8.09 -11.12
C LYS A 23 -7.47 -7.84 -11.49
N ILE A 24 -6.74 -7.23 -10.56
CA ILE A 24 -5.33 -6.88 -10.73
C ILE A 24 -4.56 -7.65 -9.66
N GLN A 25 -3.48 -8.32 -10.06
CA GLN A 25 -2.57 -9.01 -9.16
C GLN A 25 -1.14 -8.61 -9.54
N TYR A 26 -0.37 -8.15 -8.57
CA TYR A 26 1.04 -7.80 -8.76
C TYR A 26 1.85 -8.12 -7.51
N LEU A 27 3.16 -8.24 -7.69
CA LEU A 27 4.14 -8.40 -6.62
C LEU A 27 4.90 -7.07 -6.46
N LEU A 28 4.97 -6.55 -5.23
CA LEU A 28 5.78 -5.40 -4.91
C LEU A 28 7.17 -5.86 -4.46
N ASN A 29 8.17 -5.64 -5.31
CA ASN A 29 9.57 -5.90 -4.98
C ASN A 29 10.21 -4.63 -4.40
N SER A 30 10.95 -4.77 -3.30
CA SER A 30 11.72 -3.68 -2.70
C SER A 30 10.92 -2.41 -2.32
N ALA A 31 9.60 -2.50 -2.19
CA ALA A 31 8.74 -1.39 -1.80
C ALA A 31 8.65 -1.21 -0.27
N ALA A 32 8.87 -2.29 0.47
CA ALA A 32 8.90 -2.27 1.92
C ALA A 32 10.32 -2.01 2.43
N VAL A 33 10.43 -1.25 3.52
CA VAL A 33 11.67 -0.91 4.19
C VAL A 33 11.77 -1.71 5.48
N LYS A 34 12.92 -2.36 5.71
CA LYS A 34 13.23 -3.04 6.97
C LYS A 34 13.96 -2.07 7.91
N TYR A 35 13.47 -1.94 9.14
CA TYR A 35 14.16 -1.28 10.25
C TYR A 35 14.62 -2.31 11.27
N GLU A 36 15.29 -1.84 12.32
CA GLU A 36 15.80 -2.68 13.41
C GLU A 36 14.70 -3.52 14.07
N ASP A 37 13.54 -2.92 14.33
CA ASP A 37 12.46 -3.55 15.11
C ASP A 37 11.23 -3.97 14.28
N PHE A 38 11.05 -3.40 13.09
CA PHE A 38 9.86 -3.63 12.26
C PHE A 38 10.16 -3.44 10.77
N SER A 39 9.24 -3.84 9.90
CA SER A 39 9.21 -3.44 8.49
C SER A 39 8.03 -2.52 8.22
N SER A 40 8.19 -1.60 7.27
CA SER A 40 7.14 -0.67 6.86
C SER A 40 6.86 -0.75 5.36
N LEU A 41 5.59 -0.62 4.99
CA LEU A 41 5.13 -0.38 3.62
C LEU A 41 4.20 0.84 3.63
N ASN A 42 4.60 1.90 2.93
CA ASN A 42 3.71 3.02 2.59
C ASN A 42 3.42 2.95 1.09
N TRP A 43 2.18 2.64 0.72
CA TRP A 43 1.85 2.35 -0.66
C TRP A 43 0.43 2.79 -1.05
N SER A 44 0.31 3.41 -2.23
CA SER A 44 -0.97 3.68 -2.90
C SER A 44 -1.20 2.61 -3.97
N PHE A 45 -2.25 1.78 -3.78
CA PHE A 45 -2.54 0.63 -4.64
C PHE A 45 -3.35 1.02 -5.87
N TYR A 46 -4.19 2.04 -5.73
CA TYR A 46 -5.15 2.45 -6.75
C TYR A 46 -5.48 3.93 -6.62
N THR A 47 -5.71 4.59 -7.76
CA THR A 47 -6.15 5.99 -7.82
C THR A 47 -7.53 6.05 -8.48
N ALA A 48 -8.56 6.42 -7.71
CA ALA A 48 -9.88 6.79 -8.25
C ALA A 48 -9.96 8.30 -8.49
N SER A 49 -11.08 8.75 -9.06
CA SER A 49 -11.38 10.18 -9.25
C SER A 49 -12.88 10.41 -9.14
N LYS A 50 -13.30 11.67 -9.01
CA LYS A 50 -14.73 12.02 -9.02
C LYS A 50 -15.38 11.75 -10.38
N GLU A 51 -14.60 11.89 -11.45
CA GLU A 51 -15.03 11.61 -12.83
C GLU A 51 -15.14 10.11 -13.10
N HIS A 52 -14.32 9.30 -12.40
CA HIS A 52 -14.26 7.85 -12.52
C HIS A 52 -14.20 7.19 -11.13
N PRO A 53 -15.34 7.20 -10.39
CA PRO A 53 -15.40 6.61 -9.06
C PRO A 53 -15.33 5.09 -9.13
N VAL A 54 -14.93 4.46 -8.02
CA VAL A 54 -15.01 3.00 -7.86
C VAL A 54 -16.02 2.67 -6.77
N ASN A 55 -17.09 1.99 -7.17
CA ASN A 55 -18.22 1.70 -6.30
C ASN A 55 -17.88 0.63 -5.26
N ASP A 56 -17.21 -0.44 -5.68
CA ASP A 56 -16.89 -1.61 -4.85
C ASP A 56 -15.39 -1.93 -4.98
N ILE A 57 -14.68 -2.04 -3.87
CA ILE A 57 -13.25 -2.42 -3.83
C ILE A 57 -13.04 -3.57 -2.87
N GLU A 58 -12.23 -4.53 -3.29
CA GLU A 58 -11.64 -5.53 -2.42
C GLU A 58 -10.12 -5.55 -2.65
N LEU A 59 -9.35 -5.13 -1.64
CA LEU A 59 -7.90 -5.21 -1.61
C LEU A 59 -7.48 -6.30 -0.62
N ASN A 60 -6.68 -7.25 -1.09
CA ASN A 60 -6.12 -8.32 -0.27
C ASN A 60 -4.60 -8.19 -0.25
N ILE A 61 -4.02 -7.96 0.92
CA ILE A 61 -2.58 -7.96 1.14
C ILE A 61 -2.23 -9.29 1.81
N ASN A 62 -1.57 -10.17 1.08
CA ASN A 62 -1.14 -11.46 1.62
C ASN A 62 0.20 -11.31 2.34
N LEU A 63 0.25 -11.88 3.54
CA LEU A 63 1.39 -11.87 4.43
C LEU A 63 1.95 -13.30 4.50
N ASN A 64 3.06 -13.58 3.81
CA ASN A 64 3.66 -14.91 3.80
C ASN A 64 4.66 -15.08 4.95
N SER A 65 4.24 -15.64 6.08
CA SER A 65 5.16 -16.06 7.13
C SER A 65 4.66 -17.25 7.92
N THR A 66 5.62 -18.04 8.40
CA THR A 66 5.39 -19.19 9.28
C THR A 66 5.15 -18.78 10.74
N ASN A 67 5.42 -17.53 11.13
CA ASN A 67 5.40 -17.07 12.52
C ASN A 67 4.65 -15.74 12.69
N PHE A 68 3.45 -15.60 12.11
CA PHE A 68 2.69 -14.36 12.19
C PHE A 68 2.41 -13.95 13.65
N ASN A 69 2.72 -12.69 13.97
CA ASN A 69 2.40 -12.09 15.27
C ASN A 69 1.53 -10.84 15.07
N ALA A 70 0.25 -10.95 15.42
CA ALA A 70 -0.71 -9.86 15.32
C ALA A 70 -0.32 -8.60 16.12
N ASN A 71 0.43 -8.77 17.22
CA ASN A 71 0.87 -7.64 18.05
C ASN A 71 1.90 -6.75 17.35
N ASN A 72 2.56 -7.25 16.31
CA ASN A 72 3.53 -6.51 15.52
C ASN A 72 2.90 -5.92 14.25
N LEU A 73 1.59 -6.09 14.06
CA LEU A 73 0.85 -5.60 12.91
C LEU A 73 0.11 -4.31 13.27
N TYR A 74 0.47 -3.22 12.59
CA TYR A 74 -0.24 -1.95 12.68
C TYR A 74 -0.47 -1.44 11.28
N TYR A 75 -1.68 -0.99 10.98
CA TYR A 75 -1.93 -0.36 9.70
C TYR A 75 -2.97 0.75 9.79
N THR A 76 -2.85 1.71 8.88
CA THR A 76 -3.89 2.68 8.58
C THR A 76 -4.18 2.60 7.09
N VAL A 77 -5.47 2.49 6.75
CA VAL A 77 -5.94 2.60 5.38
C VAL A 77 -6.27 4.06 5.12
N TYR A 78 -5.83 4.61 3.99
CA TYR A 78 -6.19 5.95 3.56
C TYR A 78 -6.98 5.90 2.27
N GLY A 79 -7.98 6.77 2.19
CA GLY A 79 -8.90 6.92 1.08
C GLY A 79 -10.16 7.63 1.55
N ASP A 80 -11.01 8.01 0.62
CA ASP A 80 -12.35 8.52 0.88
C ASP A 80 -13.40 7.40 0.76
N GLY A 81 -14.64 7.71 1.13
CA GLY A 81 -15.72 6.72 1.18
C GLY A 81 -15.75 5.94 2.49
N SER A 82 -16.29 4.72 2.45
CA SER A 82 -16.39 3.83 3.62
C SER A 82 -15.45 2.64 3.46
N PHE A 83 -14.82 2.23 4.56
CA PHE A 83 -13.93 1.08 4.59
C PHE A 83 -14.25 0.14 5.75
N SER A 84 -14.08 -1.15 5.50
CA SER A 84 -13.99 -2.18 6.54
C SER A 84 -12.72 -2.99 6.33
N THR A 85 -12.12 -3.46 7.42
CA THR A 85 -10.91 -4.26 7.37
C THR A 85 -11.03 -5.52 8.20
N GLU A 86 -10.51 -6.63 7.67
CA GLU A 86 -10.42 -7.91 8.37
C GLU A 86 -8.96 -8.36 8.34
N THR A 87 -8.42 -8.77 9.47
CA THR A 87 -7.06 -9.28 9.58
C THR A 87 -7.07 -10.73 10.02
N THR A 88 -6.28 -11.55 9.33
CA THR A 88 -5.98 -12.94 9.67
C THR A 88 -4.47 -13.13 9.65
N GLU A 89 -4.00 -14.30 10.09
CA GLU A 89 -2.56 -14.61 10.14
C GLU A 89 -1.82 -14.43 8.81
N ASN A 90 -2.53 -14.62 7.70
CA ASN A 90 -1.93 -14.63 6.36
C ASN A 90 -2.40 -13.47 5.48
N LYS A 91 -3.31 -12.61 5.97
CA LYS A 91 -3.98 -11.64 5.10
C LYS A 91 -4.55 -10.44 5.85
N ILE A 92 -4.38 -9.26 5.26
CA ILE A 92 -5.21 -8.08 5.50
C ILE A 92 -6.20 -7.95 4.35
N LYS A 93 -7.49 -8.00 4.65
CA LYS A 93 -8.58 -7.71 3.72
C LYS A 93 -9.08 -6.29 3.96
N ILE A 94 -9.23 -5.52 2.90
CA ILE A 94 -9.84 -4.19 2.92
C ILE A 94 -10.98 -4.20 1.92
N ASN A 95 -12.20 -3.95 2.39
CA ASN A 95 -13.34 -3.68 1.52
C ASN A 95 -13.62 -2.18 1.56
N GLY A 96 -13.88 -1.57 0.41
CA GLY A 96 -14.19 -0.15 0.30
C GLY A 96 -15.38 0.11 -0.61
N GLU A 97 -16.13 1.17 -0.33
CA GLU A 97 -17.23 1.63 -1.17
C GLU A 97 -17.11 3.13 -1.47
N ASN A 98 -17.55 3.51 -2.68
CA ASN A 98 -17.63 4.91 -3.14
C ASN A 98 -16.30 5.68 -3.11
N LEU A 99 -15.20 5.03 -3.53
CA LEU A 99 -13.88 5.66 -3.59
C LEU A 99 -13.80 6.66 -4.75
N THR A 100 -13.37 7.89 -4.47
CA THR A 100 -13.10 8.94 -5.47
C THR A 100 -11.70 9.54 -5.38
N SER A 101 -10.84 8.96 -4.53
CA SER A 101 -9.44 9.34 -4.31
C SER A 101 -8.49 8.13 -4.33
N ASP A 102 -7.25 8.32 -3.90
CA ASP A 102 -6.27 7.24 -3.75
C ASP A 102 -6.67 6.29 -2.62
N LEU A 103 -6.53 4.99 -2.87
CA LEU A 103 -6.57 3.94 -1.84
C LEU A 103 -5.15 3.49 -1.53
N GLY A 104 -4.73 3.71 -0.30
CA GLY A 104 -3.41 3.33 0.18
C GLY A 104 -3.38 2.76 1.58
N ILE A 105 -2.19 2.31 1.99
CA ILE A 105 -1.91 1.81 3.34
C ILE A 105 -0.58 2.40 3.85
N ASP A 106 -0.54 2.71 5.14
CA ASP A 106 0.70 2.71 5.92
C ASP A 106 0.64 1.48 6.81
N LEU A 107 1.56 0.55 6.58
CA LEU A 107 1.58 -0.78 7.17
C LEU A 107 2.92 -0.97 7.89
N ARG A 108 2.87 -1.34 9.16
CA ARG A 108 3.99 -1.87 9.94
C ARG A 108 3.75 -3.33 10.27
N PHE A 109 4.78 -4.14 10.09
CA PHE A 109 4.73 -5.58 10.25
C PHE A 109 6.09 -6.12 10.74
N GLN A 110 6.11 -7.39 11.14
CA GLN A 110 7.32 -8.04 11.64
C GLN A 110 8.45 -8.03 10.59
N LYS A 111 9.69 -7.77 11.04
CA LYS A 111 10.83 -7.49 10.15
C LYS A 111 11.31 -8.70 9.36
N GLU A 112 10.99 -9.90 9.83
CA GLU A 112 11.42 -11.18 9.27
C GLU A 112 10.81 -11.45 7.88
N PHE A 113 9.78 -10.69 7.51
CA PHE A 113 9.18 -10.73 6.17
C PHE A 113 10.08 -10.16 5.08
N ILE A 114 11.00 -9.27 5.46
CA ILE A 114 11.90 -8.61 4.55
C ILE A 114 13.31 -9.16 4.76
N THR A 115 13.86 -9.76 3.71
CA THR A 115 15.19 -10.40 3.74
C THR A 115 16.33 -9.43 3.48
N THR A 116 16.05 -8.22 2.99
CA THR A 116 17.07 -7.19 2.78
C THR A 116 17.64 -6.67 4.11
N PRO A 117 18.84 -6.05 4.11
CA PRO A 117 19.39 -5.40 5.30
C PRO A 117 18.47 -4.33 5.87
N SER A 118 18.56 -4.11 7.18
CA SER A 118 17.85 -3.02 7.86
C SER A 118 18.47 -1.66 7.55
N VAL A 119 17.65 -0.63 7.52
CA VAL A 119 18.06 0.77 7.37
C VAL A 119 17.99 1.47 8.72
N ASP A 120 19.02 2.23 9.07
CA ASP A 120 19.02 3.08 10.26
C ASP A 120 18.09 4.28 10.04
N LYS A 121 17.10 4.43 10.91
CA LYS A 121 16.15 5.54 10.85
C LYS A 121 16.81 6.91 11.13
N HIS A 122 18.07 6.93 11.59
CA HIS A 122 18.80 8.14 12.00
C HIS A 122 19.50 8.90 10.86
N ASN A 123 19.49 8.41 9.62
CA ASN A 123 20.27 9.02 8.52
C ASN A 123 19.50 10.01 7.62
N ASN A 124 18.43 10.64 8.11
CA ASN A 124 17.69 11.63 7.32
C ASN A 124 17.59 13.03 7.98
N THR A 125 18.61 13.42 8.76
CA THR A 125 18.80 14.81 9.16
C THR A 125 19.96 15.43 8.39
N ASN A 126 19.61 16.32 7.45
CA ASN A 126 20.40 17.41 6.88
C ASN A 126 21.67 17.06 6.11
N ILE A 127 21.53 16.93 4.78
CA ILE A 127 22.51 17.54 3.86
C ILE A 127 21.83 18.79 3.31
N ILE A 128 21.92 19.88 4.07
CA ILE A 128 21.85 21.22 3.48
C ILE A 128 23.23 21.39 2.85
N ASP A 129 23.33 21.23 1.53
CA ASP A 129 24.50 21.66 0.77
C ASP A 129 24.57 23.19 0.87
N ASN A 130 25.20 23.68 1.93
CA ASN A 130 25.82 24.99 1.92
C ASN A 130 27.12 24.86 1.14
N ASN A 131 27.08 25.13 -0.16
CA ASN A 131 28.25 25.59 -0.88
C ASN A 131 28.01 27.01 -1.38
N MET A 132 28.98 27.85 -1.02
CA MET A 132 29.15 29.28 -1.32
C MET A 132 29.00 29.62 -2.79
#